data_AF-A9XXB1-F1
#
_entry.id   AF-A9XXB1-F1
#
_cell.length_a   1.000
_cell.length_b   1.000
_cell.length_c   1.000
_cell.angle_alpha   90.00
_cell.angle_beta   90.00
_cell.angle_gamma   90.00
#
_symmetry.space_group_name_H-M   'P 1'
#
loop_
_entity.id
_entity.type
_entity.pdbx_description
1 polymer ?
#
loop_
_entity_poly.entity_id
_entity_poly.type
_entity_poly.pdbx_seq_one_letter_code
_entity_poly.pdbx_strand_id
1 'polypeptide(L)'
;MGYTTARSKKIYSELKEAGPALWKRDEEVVVNTTYNDVISAIYVTDLREDHNGEAYIESGGVGLRSVVITLKSPSILRGYKFQVDVYATPMGEGLFHTGGGYYGDTQYPRKF
;
A
#
# COMPACT_ATOMS: atom_id res chain seq x y z
N MET A 1 -2.16 -1.40 5.40
CA MET A 1 -3.41 -2.13 5.72
C MET A 1 -3.32 -3.52 5.09
N GLY A 2 -3.82 -4.57 5.77
CA GLY A 2 -3.74 -5.96 5.31
C GLY A 2 -2.50 -6.73 5.78
N TYR A 3 -2.37 -7.98 5.35
CA TYR A 3 -1.24 -8.87 5.67
C TYR A 3 -0.77 -9.60 4.41
N THR A 4 0.55 -9.77 4.30
CA THR A 4 1.15 -10.58 3.24
C THR A 4 1.26 -12.03 3.69
N THR A 5 0.84 -12.95 2.84
CA THR A 5 1.04 -14.41 3.00
C THR A 5 2.18 -14.89 2.09
N ALA A 6 2.61 -16.14 2.25
CA ALA A 6 3.61 -16.75 1.35
C ALA A 6 3.21 -16.76 -0.14
N ARG A 7 1.91 -16.62 -0.45
CA ARG A 7 1.39 -16.53 -1.82
C ARG A 7 1.08 -15.11 -2.28
N SER A 8 1.23 -14.12 -1.39
CA SER A 8 1.05 -12.71 -1.76
C SER A 8 2.18 -12.27 -2.67
N LYS A 9 1.83 -11.84 -3.87
CA LYS A 9 2.76 -11.28 -4.85
C LYS A 9 2.70 -9.77 -4.80
N LYS A 10 3.86 -9.11 -4.77
CA LYS A 10 3.93 -7.67 -4.98
C LYS A 10 3.54 -7.37 -6.44
N ILE A 11 2.45 -6.64 -6.63
CA ILE A 11 1.93 -6.27 -7.95
C ILE A 11 2.22 -4.82 -8.32
N TYR A 12 2.56 -3.99 -7.33
CA TYR A 12 2.94 -2.60 -7.52
C TYR A 12 4.01 -2.21 -6.50
N SER A 13 5.04 -1.48 -6.96
CA SER A 13 6.14 -0.98 -6.13
C SER A 13 6.73 0.24 -6.81
N GLU A 14 6.33 1.43 -6.37
CA GLU A 14 6.86 2.67 -6.93
C GLU A 14 7.17 3.69 -5.85
N LEU A 15 8.25 4.43 -6.10
CA LEU A 15 8.57 5.64 -5.37
C LEU A 15 7.82 6.81 -6.01
N LYS A 16 6.96 7.45 -5.23
CA LYS A 16 6.22 8.64 -5.62
C LYS A 16 6.80 9.85 -4.91
N GLU A 17 7.35 10.77 -5.69
CA GLU A 17 7.94 11.99 -5.15
C GLU A 17 7.51 13.22 -5.94
N ALA A 18 7.30 14.31 -5.20
CA ALA A 18 6.97 15.60 -5.76
C ALA A 18 7.73 16.67 -4.99
N GLY A 19 8.34 17.61 -5.71
CA GLY A 19 8.97 18.79 -5.11
C GLY A 19 7.96 19.82 -4.58
N PRO A 20 8.43 20.79 -3.76
CA PRO A 20 7.63 21.92 -3.30
C PRO A 20 6.85 22.64 -4.41
N ALA A 21 5.64 23.08 -4.10
CA ALA A 21 4.80 23.88 -4.99
C ALA A 21 3.99 24.94 -4.21
N LEU A 22 3.46 25.95 -4.90
CA LEU A 22 2.59 26.98 -4.29
C LEU A 22 1.18 26.49 -3.95
N TRP A 23 0.90 25.20 -4.18
CA TRP A 23 -0.35 24.51 -3.84
C TRP A 23 -0.01 23.18 -3.15
N LYS A 24 -0.99 22.55 -2.48
CA LYS A 24 -0.82 21.18 -1.95
C LYS A 24 -0.65 20.24 -3.14
N ARG A 25 0.38 19.39 -3.11
CA ARG A 25 0.56 18.35 -4.11
C ARG A 25 -0.34 17.19 -3.77
N ASP A 26 -1.05 16.68 -4.75
CA ASP A 26 -1.86 15.48 -4.67
C ASP A 26 -1.61 14.59 -5.89
N GLU A 27 -1.63 13.29 -5.68
CA GLU A 27 -1.51 12.28 -6.73
C GLU A 27 -2.39 11.08 -6.38
N GLU A 28 -3.11 10.59 -7.38
CA GLU A 28 -3.86 9.34 -7.29
C GLU A 28 -3.08 8.20 -7.93
N VAL A 29 -2.90 7.13 -7.16
CA VAL A 29 -2.26 5.89 -7.61
C VAL A 29 -3.34 4.83 -7.74
N VAL A 30 -3.60 4.43 -8.99
CA VAL A 30 -4.58 3.38 -9.32
C VAL A 30 -3.85 2.06 -9.56
N VAL A 31 -4.17 1.05 -8.77
CA VAL A 31 -3.60 -0.31 -8.92
C VAL A 31 -4.73 -1.30 -9.15
N ASN A 32 -4.59 -2.08 -10.22
CA ASN A 32 -5.52 -3.16 -10.58
C ASN A 32 -4.82 -4.52 -10.49
N THR A 33 -5.54 -5.51 -9.99
CA THR A 33 -5.09 -6.91 -9.94
C THR A 33 -5.42 -7.65 -11.24
N THR A 34 -4.87 -8.86 -11.40
CA THR A 34 -5.25 -9.76 -12.50
C THR A 34 -6.63 -10.42 -12.25
N TYR A 35 -7.17 -11.13 -13.24
CA TYR A 35 -8.60 -11.50 -13.27
C TYR A 35 -9.09 -12.28 -12.04
N ASN A 36 -8.22 -13.11 -11.45
CA ASN A 36 -8.55 -13.96 -10.31
C ASN A 36 -7.83 -13.54 -9.02
N ASP A 37 -7.15 -12.40 -8.98
CA ASP A 37 -6.42 -11.96 -7.79
C ASP A 37 -7.19 -10.85 -7.06
N VAL A 38 -7.03 -10.80 -5.74
CA VAL A 38 -7.52 -9.71 -4.87
C VAL A 38 -6.34 -9.10 -4.13
N ILE A 39 -6.45 -7.81 -3.80
CA ILE A 39 -5.44 -7.10 -3.03
C ILE A 39 -5.39 -7.69 -1.62
N SER A 40 -4.21 -8.12 -1.18
CA SER A 40 -4.01 -8.69 0.16
C SER A 40 -3.43 -7.69 1.14
N ALA A 41 -2.55 -6.81 0.67
CA ALA A 41 -1.93 -5.78 1.50
C ALA A 41 -1.55 -4.54 0.71
N ILE A 42 -1.62 -3.39 1.37
CA ILE A 42 -1.22 -2.09 0.87
C ILE A 42 -0.31 -1.46 1.93
N TYR A 43 0.92 -1.15 1.54
CA TYR A 43 1.87 -0.41 2.36
C TYR A 43 2.16 0.93 1.69
N VAL A 44 1.88 2.00 2.42
CA VAL A 44 2.29 3.35 2.04
C VAL A 44 3.23 3.83 3.12
N THR A 45 4.49 4.05 2.75
CA THR A 45 5.53 4.50 3.67
C THR A 45 5.94 5.91 3.29
N ASP A 46 5.70 6.87 4.17
CA ASP A 46 6.31 8.20 4.03
C ASP A 46 7.81 8.07 4.32
N LEU A 47 8.64 8.41 3.34
CA LEU A 47 10.10 8.33 3.44
C LEU A 47 10.74 9.64 3.91
N ARG A 48 9.93 10.64 4.25
CA ARG A 48 10.42 11.87 4.88
C ARG A 48 10.71 11.62 6.36
N GLU A 49 11.66 12.39 6.89
CA GLU A 49 12.04 12.32 8.31
C GLU A 49 10.88 12.65 9.26
N ASP A 50 9.99 13.56 8.84
CA ASP A 50 8.87 14.03 9.65
C ASP A 50 7.60 13.16 9.52
N HIS A 51 7.57 12.20 8.59
CA HIS A 51 6.47 11.26 8.37
C HIS A 51 5.06 11.90 8.42
N ASN A 52 4.92 13.14 7.95
CA ASN A 52 3.71 13.95 8.08
C ASN A 52 2.92 14.08 6.79
N GLY A 53 3.32 13.39 5.71
CA GLY A 53 2.53 13.28 4.51
C GLY A 53 1.20 12.58 4.77
N GLU A 54 0.18 12.97 4.02
CA GLU A 54 -1.16 12.40 4.14
C GLU A 54 -1.33 11.35 3.04
N ALA A 55 -1.73 10.12 3.40
CA ALA A 55 -2.06 9.08 2.44
C ALA A 55 -3.29 8.30 2.90
N TYR A 56 -4.22 8.04 1.99
CA TYR A 56 -5.44 7.29 2.27
C TYR A 56 -5.94 6.54 1.05
N ILE A 57 -6.79 5.55 1.28
CA ILE A 57 -7.48 4.82 0.22
C ILE A 57 -8.76 5.59 -0.10
N GLU A 58 -8.91 5.99 -1.35
CA GLU A 58 -10.09 6.70 -1.84
C GLU A 58 -11.19 5.74 -2.28
N SER A 59 -10.81 4.64 -2.93
CA SER A 59 -11.74 3.57 -3.32
C SER A 59 -11.04 2.23 -3.47
N GLY A 60 -11.81 1.14 -3.41
CA GLY A 60 -11.25 -0.21 -3.47
C GLY A 60 -10.54 -0.61 -2.18
N GLY A 61 -9.48 -1.43 -2.29
CA GLY A 61 -8.64 -1.82 -1.15
C GLY A 61 -8.50 -3.33 -0.97
N VAL A 62 -8.12 -3.72 0.25
CA VAL A 62 -7.88 -5.14 0.59
C VAL A 62 -9.14 -5.97 0.40
N GLY A 63 -9.01 -7.12 -0.25
CA GLY A 63 -10.10 -8.02 -0.64
C GLY A 63 -10.82 -7.65 -1.93
N LEU A 64 -10.47 -6.51 -2.54
CA LEU A 64 -11.01 -6.07 -3.83
C LEU A 64 -9.95 -6.21 -4.92
N ARG A 65 -10.39 -6.09 -6.17
CA ARG A 65 -9.54 -6.25 -7.37
C ARG A 65 -8.81 -4.98 -7.77
N SER A 66 -9.11 -3.87 -7.12
CA SER A 66 -8.51 -2.58 -7.41
C SER A 66 -8.41 -1.75 -6.14
N VAL A 67 -7.48 -0.80 -6.14
CA VAL A 67 -7.37 0.23 -5.13
C VAL A 67 -6.96 1.54 -5.78
N VAL A 68 -7.55 2.63 -5.30
CA VAL A 68 -7.13 3.99 -5.57
C VAL A 68 -6.57 4.57 -4.28
N ILE A 69 -5.30 4.95 -4.31
CA ILE A 69 -4.57 5.50 -3.17
C ILE A 69 -4.27 6.96 -3.47
N THR A 70 -4.75 7.88 -2.64
CA THR A 70 -4.41 9.30 -2.76
C THR A 70 -3.21 9.60 -1.87
N LEU A 71 -2.21 10.26 -2.44
CA LEU A 71 -1.01 10.75 -1.77
C LEU A 71 -1.05 12.27 -1.75
N LYS A 72 -0.77 12.88 -0.60
CA LYS A 72 -0.83 14.34 -0.43
C LYS A 72 0.39 14.88 0.32
N SER A 73 0.85 16.06 -0.11
CA SER A 73 1.82 16.83 0.66
C SER A 73 1.18 17.36 1.95
N PRO A 74 1.95 17.47 3.05
CA PRO A 74 1.44 17.99 4.32
C PRO A 74 0.96 19.44 4.21
N SER A 75 1.65 20.25 3.41
CA SER A 75 1.35 21.67 3.22
C SER A 75 1.80 22.15 1.85
N ILE A 76 1.42 23.39 1.52
CA ILE A 76 2.05 24.15 0.43
C ILE A 76 3.54 24.33 0.73
N LEU A 77 4.32 24.60 -0.31
CA LEU A 77 5.79 24.73 -0.28
C LEU A 77 6.53 23.51 0.31
N ARG A 78 5.82 22.40 0.47
CA ARG A 78 6.40 21.11 0.84
C ARG A 78 6.03 20.08 -0.20
N GLY A 79 7.00 19.24 -0.53
CA GLY A 79 6.81 18.09 -1.38
C GLY A 79 6.24 16.88 -0.63
N TYR A 80 6.25 15.73 -1.26
CA TYR A 80 6.07 14.44 -0.59
C TYR A 80 7.06 13.42 -1.15
N LYS A 81 7.29 12.34 -0.39
CA LYS A 81 8.06 11.20 -0.84
C LYS A 81 7.50 9.94 -0.21
N PHE A 82 6.78 9.14 -1.00
CA PHE A 82 6.14 7.91 -0.55
C PHE A 82 6.66 6.70 -1.30
N GLN A 83 6.93 5.61 -0.58
CA GLN A 83 7.02 4.29 -1.18
C GLN A 83 5.63 3.65 -1.11
N VAL A 84 5.07 3.29 -2.27
CA VAL A 84 3.79 2.58 -2.35
C VAL A 84 4.03 1.17 -2.83
N ASP A 85 3.70 0.21 -1.98
CA ASP A 85 3.77 -1.22 -2.27
C ASP A 85 2.39 -1.85 -2.13
N VAL A 86 1.91 -2.49 -3.20
CA VAL A 86 0.63 -3.21 -3.21
C VAL A 86 0.88 -4.67 -3.53
N TYR A 87 0.21 -5.54 -2.75
CA TYR A 87 0.29 -6.98 -2.85
C TYR A 87 -1.07 -7.55 -3.19
N ALA A 88 -1.07 -8.65 -3.95
CA ALA A 88 -2.27 -9.39 -4.30
C ALA A 88 -2.07 -10.89 -4.12
N THR A 89 -3.18 -11.62 -3.95
CA THR A 89 -3.24 -13.07 -3.81
C THR A 89 -4.42 -13.61 -4.61
N PRO A 90 -4.37 -14.87 -5.09
CA PRO A 90 -5.51 -15.50 -5.73
C PRO A 90 -6.77 -15.48 -4.85
N MET A 91 -7.91 -15.19 -5.49
CA MET A 91 -9.24 -15.16 -4.90
C MET A 91 -9.66 -16.59 -4.52
N GLY A 92 -9.97 -16.80 -3.24
CA GLY A 92 -10.39 -18.09 -2.70
C GLY A 92 -9.46 -18.70 -1.64
N GLU A 93 -8.23 -18.17 -1.48
CA GLU A 93 -7.22 -18.79 -0.60
C GLU A 93 -6.88 -18.01 0.68
N GLY A 94 -7.55 -16.90 1.00
CA GLY A 94 -7.13 -16.14 2.18
C GLY A 94 -8.05 -15.04 2.71
N LEU A 95 -9.27 -14.90 2.19
CA LEU A 95 -10.21 -13.88 2.67
C LEU A 95 -11.08 -14.32 3.86
N PHE A 96 -11.00 -15.60 4.26
CA PHE A 96 -11.71 -16.15 5.41
C PHE A 96 -10.75 -16.79 6.42
N HIS A 97 -9.96 -15.98 7.11
CA HIS A 97 -9.34 -16.40 8.37
C HIS A 97 -9.77 -15.46 9.51
N THR A 98 -11.08 -15.32 9.68
CA THR A 98 -11.64 -14.98 11.00
C THR A 98 -11.73 -16.28 11.79
N GLY A 99 -10.66 -16.59 12.53
CA GLY A 99 -10.61 -17.68 13.50
C GLY A 99 -9.85 -18.93 13.03
N GLY A 100 -8.65 -19.13 13.57
CA GLY A 100 -7.99 -20.44 13.54
C GLY A 100 -6.47 -20.41 13.50
N GLY A 101 -5.85 -20.57 14.67
CA GLY A 101 -4.57 -21.27 14.83
C GLY A 101 -3.29 -20.50 14.50
N TYR A 102 -2.58 -20.11 15.55
CA TYR A 102 -1.13 -19.85 15.52
C TYR A 102 -0.37 -21.06 14.94
N TYR A 103 0.29 -20.92 13.80
CA TYR A 103 1.50 -21.68 13.49
C TYR A 103 2.49 -20.79 12.73
N GLY A 104 3.72 -20.78 13.23
CA GLY A 104 4.74 -19.78 12.96
C GLY A 104 5.26 -19.73 11.53
N ASP A 105 5.52 -18.51 11.09
CA ASP A 105 6.72 -18.12 10.34
C ASP A 105 6.71 -16.60 10.18
N THR A 106 6.82 -15.89 11.30
CA THR A 106 7.02 -14.43 11.29
C THR A 106 8.48 -14.14 10.99
N GLN A 107 8.88 -14.27 9.72
CA GLN A 107 10.19 -13.82 9.26
C GLN A 107 10.16 -12.29 9.13
N TYR A 108 10.51 -11.59 10.21
CA TYR A 108 10.81 -10.16 10.14
C TYR A 108 12.09 -9.97 9.29
N PRO A 109 12.10 -9.05 8.31
CA PRO A 109 13.32 -8.71 7.59
C PRO A 109 14.33 -8.09 8.56
N ARG A 110 15.48 -8.73 8.74
CA ARG A 110 16.62 -8.18 9.49
C ARG A 110 17.18 -7.00 8.69
N LYS A 111 17.18 -5.80 9.28
CA LYS A 111 17.97 -4.67 8.81
C LYS A 111 19.46 -5.00 8.96
N PHE A 112 20.24 -4.79 7.91
CA PHE A 112 21.68 -4.59 8.00
C PHE A 112 21.96 -3.10 8.19
#